data_AF-A0A2V8M7X1-F1
#
_entry.id   AF-A0A2V8M7X1-F1
#
_cell.length_a   1.000
_cell.length_b   1.000
_cell.length_c   1.000
_cell.angle_alpha   90.00
_cell.angle_beta   90.00
_cell.angle_gamma   90.00
#
_symmetry.space_group_name_H-M   'P 1'
#
loop_
_entity.id
_entity.type
_entity.pdbx_description
1 polymer ?
#
loop_
_entity_poly.entity_id
_entity_poly.type
_entity_poly.pdbx_seq_one_letter_code
_entity_poly.pdbx_strand_id
1 'polypeptide(L)'
;MVKNQTVRHRLEISIGGPRLRVHLSNEYASAPLVIGAASVAIANPDGTAKPDTFAPIKFGGSSKITIPPGARMVSDPVEFKTEALQNLAVSLYLPQETVYPLITRRNAVHTNRSA
;
A
#
# COMPACT_ATOMS: atom_id res chain seq x y z
N MET A 1 -7.85 -14.92 -9.02
CA MET A 1 -8.00 -14.91 -7.54
C MET A 1 -6.62 -15.08 -6.93
N VAL A 2 -6.31 -14.36 -5.86
CA VAL A 2 -5.02 -14.46 -5.14
C VAL A 2 -5.28 -14.95 -3.72
N LYS A 3 -4.49 -15.91 -3.26
CA LYS A 3 -4.58 -16.51 -1.92
C LYS A 3 -3.18 -16.88 -1.46
N ASN A 4 -2.86 -16.56 -0.21
CA ASN A 4 -1.54 -16.79 0.39
C ASN A 4 -0.40 -16.23 -0.49
N GLN A 5 -0.59 -15.01 -0.99
CA GLN A 5 0.32 -14.37 -1.92
C GLN A 5 0.53 -12.91 -1.54
N THR A 6 1.70 -12.39 -1.90
CA THR A 6 2.00 -10.97 -1.81
C THR A 6 1.77 -10.34 -3.17
N VAL A 7 0.83 -9.41 -3.25
CA VAL A 7 0.62 -8.58 -4.43
C VAL A 7 1.47 -7.32 -4.28
N ARG A 8 2.20 -6.95 -5.34
CA ARG A 8 3.04 -5.75 -5.35
C ARG A 8 2.54 -4.76 -6.38
N HIS A 9 2.37 -3.52 -5.94
CA HIS A 9 2.02 -2.39 -6.78
C HIS A 9 3.22 -1.47 -6.93
N ARG A 10 3.60 -1.20 -8.18
CA ARG A 10 4.49 -0.08 -8.50
C ARG A 10 3.64 1.18 -8.65
N LEU A 11 3.98 2.22 -7.91
CA LEU A 11 3.27 3.49 -7.88
C LEU A 11 4.28 4.63 -8.03
N GLU A 12 4.01 5.59 -8.90
CA GLU A 12 4.77 6.84 -8.95
C GLU A 12 4.09 7.87 -8.04
N ILE A 13 4.85 8.49 -7.15
CA ILE A 13 4.32 9.55 -6.30
C ILE A 13 4.52 10.92 -6.94
N SER A 14 3.53 11.80 -6.85
CA SER A 14 3.63 13.12 -7.48
C SER A 14 4.48 14.10 -6.66
N ILE A 15 4.51 13.96 -5.33
CA ILE A 15 5.20 14.88 -4.41
C ILE A 15 5.98 14.05 -3.39
N GLY A 16 7.24 14.42 -3.14
CA GLY A 16 8.08 13.82 -2.12
C GLY A 16 7.80 14.37 -0.72
N GLY A 17 8.32 13.71 0.31
CA GLY A 17 8.17 14.15 1.69
C GLY A 17 8.84 13.21 2.68
N PRO A 18 8.92 13.61 3.96
CA PRO A 18 9.53 12.79 5.01
C PRO A 18 8.64 11.62 5.45
N ARG A 19 7.33 11.70 5.16
CA ARG A 19 6.32 10.72 5.57
C ARG A 19 5.29 10.50 4.48
N LEU A 20 4.73 9.31 4.47
CA LEU A 20 3.62 8.94 3.60
C LEU A 20 2.50 8.22 4.37
N ARG A 21 1.30 8.21 3.79
CA ARG A 21 0.22 7.31 4.19
C ARG A 21 -0.28 6.55 2.97
N VAL A 22 -0.67 5.30 3.20
CA VAL A 22 -1.25 4.42 2.18
C VAL A 22 -2.75 4.33 2.40
N HIS A 23 -3.50 4.60 1.35
CA HIS A 23 -4.96 4.47 1.33
C HIS A 23 -5.31 3.18 0.61
N LEU A 24 -6.03 2.30 1.30
CA LEU A 24 -6.54 1.05 0.76
C LEU A 24 -8.05 1.11 0.67
N SER A 25 -8.61 0.72 -0.46
CA SER A 25 -10.05 0.72 -0.71
C SER A 25 -10.54 -0.70 -0.96
N ASN A 26 -11.65 -1.04 -0.30
CA ASN A 26 -12.48 -2.20 -0.57
C ASN A 26 -13.91 -1.76 -0.93
N GLU A 27 -14.06 -0.54 -1.47
CA GLU A 27 -15.37 0.11 -1.68
C GLU A 27 -16.21 -0.59 -2.75
N TYR A 28 -15.57 -1.31 -3.68
CA TYR A 28 -16.24 -1.96 -4.82
C TYR A 28 -16.38 -3.48 -4.67
N ALA A 29 -15.81 -4.08 -3.62
CA ALA A 29 -15.91 -5.52 -3.39
C ALA A 29 -17.11 -5.85 -2.49
N SER A 30 -17.71 -7.01 -2.73
CA SER A 30 -18.78 -7.58 -1.90
C SER A 30 -18.26 -8.48 -0.76
N ALA A 31 -16.94 -8.73 -0.71
CA ALA A 31 -16.30 -9.57 0.30
C ALA A 31 -15.28 -8.77 1.14
N PRO A 32 -15.04 -9.13 2.41
CA PRO A 32 -14.00 -8.50 3.22
C PRO A 32 -12.60 -8.70 2.61
N LEU A 33 -11.77 -7.66 2.65
CA LEU A 33 -10.36 -7.73 2.28
C LEU A 33 -9.50 -7.94 3.53
N VAL A 34 -8.85 -9.10 3.63
CA VAL A 34 -7.92 -9.40 4.74
C VAL A 34 -6.49 -9.17 4.29
N ILE A 35 -5.80 -8.29 5.01
CA ILE A 35 -4.38 -7.98 4.81
C ILE A 35 -3.62 -8.53 6.00
N GLY A 36 -2.73 -9.49 5.73
CA GLY A 36 -1.90 -10.12 6.76
C GLY A 36 -0.67 -9.28 7.11
N ALA A 37 -0.14 -8.55 6.14
CA ALA A 37 0.96 -7.60 6.30
C ALA A 37 1.01 -6.63 5.11
N ALA A 38 1.58 -5.44 5.33
CA ALA A 38 1.83 -4.48 4.27
C ALA A 38 3.19 -3.79 4.47
N SER A 39 3.85 -3.47 3.36
CA SER A 39 5.13 -2.74 3.38
C SER A 39 5.26 -1.82 2.16
N VAL A 40 6.09 -0.80 2.29
CA VAL A 40 6.54 0.05 1.19
C VAL A 40 8.05 -0.09 1.02
N ALA A 41 8.52 0.06 -0.21
CA ALA A 41 9.93 0.16 -0.56
C ALA A 41 10.12 1.09 -1.77
N ILE A 42 11.36 1.51 -2.05
CA ILE A 42 11.67 2.13 -3.34
C ILE A 42 11.54 1.06 -4.42
N ALA A 43 10.91 1.38 -5.54
CA ALA A 43 10.84 0.47 -6.69
C ALA A 43 12.01 0.72 -7.65
N ASN A 44 12.63 -0.37 -8.10
CA ASN A 44 13.55 -0.37 -9.22
C ASN A 44 12.80 -0.11 -10.55
N PRO A 45 13.50 0.23 -11.65
CA PRO A 45 12.89 0.40 -12.97
C PRO A 45 12.13 -0.84 -13.49
N ASP A 46 12.50 -2.03 -13.03
CA ASP A 46 11.81 -3.30 -13.32
C ASP A 46 10.63 -3.59 -12.37
N GLY A 47 10.43 -2.78 -11.32
CA GLY A 47 9.29 -2.82 -10.41
C GLY A 47 9.50 -3.74 -9.22
N THR A 48 10.68 -4.34 -9.14
CA THR A 48 11.14 -5.01 -7.92
C THR A 48 11.34 -3.98 -6.82
N ALA A 49 11.17 -4.42 -5.57
CA ALA A 49 11.50 -3.58 -4.42
C ALA A 49 13.03 -3.55 -4.26
N LYS A 50 13.60 -2.35 -4.16
CA LYS A 50 15.01 -2.15 -3.87
C LYS A 50 15.31 -2.73 -2.48
N PRO A 51 16.30 -3.63 -2.36
CA PRO A 51 16.73 -4.16 -1.07
C PRO A 51 17.02 -3.05 -0.06
N ASP A 52 16.84 -3.36 1.23
CA ASP A 52 17.12 -2.47 2.36
C ASP A 52 16.30 -1.17 2.43
N THR A 53 15.31 -1.01 1.56
CA THR A 53 14.38 0.14 1.59
C THR A 53 13.01 -0.21 2.12
N PHE A 54 12.84 -1.36 2.78
CA PHE A 54 11.53 -1.78 3.27
C PHE A 54 11.13 -1.05 4.56
N ALA A 55 9.93 -0.49 4.57
CA ALA A 55 9.28 0.01 5.78
C ALA A 55 7.91 -0.64 5.97
N PRO A 56 7.58 -1.12 7.19
CA PRO A 56 6.28 -1.71 7.46
C PRO A 56 5.18 -0.64 7.44
N ILE A 57 4.01 -1.01 6.93
CA ILE A 57 2.80 -0.18 6.98
C ILE A 57 1.89 -0.75 8.07
N LYS A 58 1.44 0.12 8.98
CA LYS A 58 0.49 -0.21 10.05
C LYS A 58 -0.78 0.60 9.92
N PHE A 59 -1.83 0.11 10.55
CA PHE A 59 -3.16 0.71 10.56
C PHE A 59 -3.69 0.68 11.99
N GLY A 60 -3.75 1.85 12.64
CA GLY A 60 -4.09 1.94 14.06
C GLY A 60 -3.13 1.11 14.94
N GLY A 61 -1.85 1.05 14.58
CA GLY A 61 -0.82 0.26 15.24
C GLY A 61 -0.77 -1.22 14.84
N SER A 62 -1.77 -1.74 14.11
CA SER A 62 -1.82 -3.16 13.69
C SER A 62 -1.17 -3.38 12.32
N SER A 63 -0.43 -4.48 12.16
CA SER A 63 0.08 -4.95 10.86
C SER A 63 -0.93 -5.80 10.08
N LYS A 64 -1.94 -6.35 10.78
CA LYS A 64 -3.00 -7.18 10.20
C LYS A 64 -4.34 -6.47 10.35
N ILE A 65 -5.06 -6.33 9.24
CA ILE A 65 -6.37 -5.69 9.21
C ILE A 65 -7.35 -6.45 8.32
N THR A 66 -8.63 -6.20 8.58
CA THR A 66 -9.74 -6.57 7.69
C THR A 66 -10.45 -5.29 7.30
N ILE A 67 -10.58 -5.05 6.00
CA ILE A 67 -11.36 -3.93 5.45
C ILE A 67 -12.73 -4.51 5.04
N PRO A 68 -13.84 -4.10 5.67
CA PRO A 68 -15.17 -4.56 5.29
C PRO A 68 -15.50 -4.25 3.82
N PRO A 69 -16.47 -4.96 3.20
CA PRO A 69 -17.06 -4.54 1.93
C PRO A 69 -17.53 -3.09 2.00
N GLY A 70 -17.32 -2.30 0.93
CA GLY A 70 -17.78 -0.91 0.88
C GLY A 70 -16.94 0.08 1.71
N ALA A 71 -15.82 -0.35 2.29
CA ALA A 71 -15.03 0.46 3.22
C ALA A 71 -13.64 0.80 2.68
N ARG A 72 -13.01 1.80 3.31
CA ARG A 72 -11.64 2.23 3.06
C ARG A 72 -10.84 2.30 4.36
N MET A 73 -9.52 2.18 4.25
CA MET A 73 -8.60 2.27 5.37
C MET A 73 -7.41 3.14 5.02
N VAL A 74 -6.96 3.96 5.98
CA VAL A 74 -5.79 4.83 5.85
C VAL A 74 -4.73 4.37 6.85
N SER A 75 -3.49 4.23 6.40
CA SER A 75 -2.39 3.81 7.27
C SER A 75 -2.03 4.86 8.32
N ASP A 76 -1.34 4.41 9.36
CA ASP A 76 -0.54 5.28 10.21
C ASP A 76 0.53 5.99 9.35
N PRO A 77 1.08 7.14 9.80
CA PRO A 77 2.23 7.75 9.15
C PRO A 77 3.41 6.78 9.08
N VAL A 78 3.95 6.57 7.88
CA VAL A 78 5.19 5.82 7.69
C VAL A 78 6.32 6.83 7.51
N GLU A 79 7.33 6.76 8.36
CA GLU A 79 8.57 7.51 8.19
C GLU A 79 9.36 6.91 7.04
N PHE A 80 9.20 7.52 5.86
CA PHE A 80 9.76 7.03 4.62
C PHE A 80 10.06 8.24 3.74
N LYS A 81 11.33 8.64 3.70
CA LYS A 81 11.75 9.79 2.91
C LYS A 81 11.61 9.47 1.43
N THR A 82 10.88 10.32 0.73
CA THR A 82 10.62 10.16 -0.70
C THR A 82 10.90 11.44 -1.47
N GLU A 83 11.24 11.28 -2.73
CA GLU A 83 11.44 12.36 -3.69
C GLU A 83 10.23 12.48 -4.63
N ALA A 84 10.01 13.66 -5.21
CA ALA A 84 8.95 13.82 -6.20
C ALA A 84 9.21 12.92 -7.42
N LEU A 85 8.15 12.35 -7.99
CA LEU A 85 8.19 11.41 -9.13
C LEU A 85 8.91 10.09 -8.83
N GLN A 86 9.17 9.79 -7.55
CA GLN A 86 9.80 8.53 -7.17
C GLN A 86 8.83 7.35 -7.32
N ASN A 87 9.32 6.25 -7.86
CA ASN A 87 8.59 5.00 -7.92
C ASN A 87 8.72 4.22 -6.60
N LEU A 88 7.59 3.80 -6.05
CA LEU A 88 7.47 3.01 -4.84
C LEU A 88 6.85 1.65 -5.14
N ALA A 89 7.30 0.65 -4.40
CA ALA A 89 6.73 -0.69 -4.37
C ALA A 89 5.91 -0.87 -3.09
N VAL A 90 4.58 -0.89 -3.20
CA VAL A 90 3.68 -1.24 -2.08
C VAL A 90 3.36 -2.72 -2.19
N SER A 91 3.71 -3.49 -1.16
CA SER A 91 3.48 -4.93 -1.10
C SER A 91 2.40 -5.25 -0.06
N LEU A 92 1.39 -6.04 -0.44
CA LEU A 92 0.28 -6.46 0.40
C LEU A 92 0.25 -7.98 0.46
N TYR A 93 0.44 -8.56 1.64
CA TYR A 93 0.26 -10.00 1.86
C TYR A 93 -1.21 -10.31 2.11
N LEU A 94 -1.79 -11.14 1.24
CA LEU A 94 -3.19 -11.55 1.24
C LEU A 94 -3.29 -13.02 1.68
N PRO A 95 -3.52 -13.29 2.98
CA PRO A 95 -3.58 -14.67 3.49
C PRO A 95 -4.86 -15.40 3.07
N GLN A 96 -5.93 -14.66 2.81
CA GLN A 96 -7.22 -15.20 2.37
C GLN A 96 -7.43 -14.99 0.88
N GLU A 97 -8.32 -15.80 0.32
CA GLU A 97 -8.70 -15.68 -1.08
C GLU A 97 -9.39 -14.34 -1.30
N THR A 98 -8.81 -13.53 -2.18
CA THR A 98 -9.31 -12.22 -2.54
C THR A 98 -9.50 -12.17 -4.04
N VAL A 99 -10.69 -11.74 -4.48
CA VAL A 99 -10.88 -11.26 -5.85
C VAL A 99 -10.19 -9.91 -5.90
N TYR A 100 -8.93 -9.89 -6.33
CA TYR A 100 -8.21 -8.64 -6.50
C TYR A 100 -8.96 -7.84 -7.57
N PRO A 101 -9.66 -6.74 -7.24
CA PRO A 101 -10.32 -5.96 -8.27
C PRO A 101 -9.23 -5.36 -9.14
N LEU A 102 -9.15 -5.84 -10.38
CA LEU A 102 -8.54 -5.05 -11.43
C LEU A 102 -9.35 -3.75 -11.55
N ILE A 103 -8.65 -2.66 -11.91
CA ILE A 103 -9.12 -1.30 -12.31
C ILE A 103 -9.56 -0.37 -11.14
N THR A 104 -9.20 0.91 -11.00
CA THR A 104 -8.81 2.01 -11.92
C THR A 104 -7.84 3.02 -11.25
N ARG A 105 -6.99 3.65 -12.07
CA ARG A 105 -6.00 4.73 -11.86
C ARG A 105 -6.03 5.52 -10.52
N ARG A 106 -4.81 5.66 -9.96
CA ARG A 106 -4.36 6.38 -8.73
C ARG A 106 -4.71 5.71 -7.40
N ASN A 107 -3.91 4.72 -7.02
CA ASN A 107 -3.55 4.58 -5.61
C ASN A 107 -2.81 5.87 -5.22
N ALA A 108 -3.53 6.82 -4.62
CA ALA A 108 -2.94 8.05 -4.14
C ALA A 108 -2.12 7.73 -2.88
N VAL A 109 -0.81 7.54 -3.04
CA VAL A 109 0.10 7.72 -1.91
C VAL A 109 0.06 9.21 -1.61
N HIS A 110 -0.69 9.60 -0.57
CA HIS A 110 -0.74 10.98 -0.13
C HIS A 110 0.44 11.24 0.79
N THR A 111 1.41 12.03 0.33
CA THR A 111 2.51 12.53 1.17
C THR A 111 2.00 13.75 1.93
N ASN A 112 1.98 13.68 3.26
CA ASN A 112 1.55 14.81 4.07
C ASN A 112 2.75 15.71 4.35
N ARG A 113 2.67 16.98 3.95
CA ARG A 113 3.66 18.03 4.27
C ARG A 113 3.50 18.38 5.76
N SER A 114 4.40 17.89 6.61
CA SER A 114 4.58 18.51 7.92
C SER A 114 5.45 19.75 7.67
N ALA A 115 4.86 20.94 7.82
CA ALA A 115 5.62 22.17 7.99
C ALA A 115 6.41 22.12 9.31
#